data_AF-A0A7V4HQM4-F1
#
_entry.id   AF-A0A7V4HQM4-F1
#
_cell.length_a   1.000
_cell.length_b   1.000
_cell.length_c   1.000
_cell.angle_alpha   90.00
_cell.angle_beta   90.00
_cell.angle_gamma   90.00
#
_symmetry.space_group_name_H-M   'P 1'
#
loop_
_entity.id
_entity.type
_entity.pdbx_description
1 polymer ?
#
loop_
_entity_poly.entity_id
_entity_poly.type
_entity_poly.pdbx_seq_one_letter_code
_entity_poly.pdbx_strand_id
1 'polypeptide(L)'
;MNVSSVFSRAPTPMAPLAAAPKPPDAKADDEKLRSTFQDFVGQTLFGETLKSMRKTQHKPAYFHGGRAEEIFQQQLDQVLAEKLSRASADQLAGPMFELFTLNRK
;
A
#
# COMPACT_ATOMS: atom_id res chain seq x y z
N MET A 1 39.15 -3.64 -53.83
CA MET A 1 37.87 -3.29 -53.16
C MET A 1 37.04 -4.56 -53.03
N ASN A 2 36.36 -4.70 -51.89
CA ASN A 2 36.18 -5.94 -51.11
C ASN A 2 35.24 -7.01 -51.70
N VAL A 3 35.59 -8.29 -51.46
CA VAL A 3 34.80 -9.49 -51.79
C VAL A 3 33.93 -9.89 -50.60
N SER A 4 32.72 -10.33 -50.91
CA SER A 4 31.71 -10.85 -50.00
C SER A 4 32.13 -12.12 -49.25
N SER A 5 31.67 -12.18 -47.98
CA SER A 5 31.01 -13.32 -47.33
C SER A 5 31.77 -14.57 -46.87
N VAL A 6 31.20 -15.11 -45.77
CA VAL A 6 31.09 -16.52 -45.36
C VAL A 6 31.96 -16.94 -44.16
N PHE A 7 31.24 -17.18 -43.06
CA PHE A 7 31.46 -18.16 -41.98
C PHE A 7 32.86 -18.31 -41.35
N SER A 8 32.92 -18.06 -40.05
CA SER A 8 33.58 -19.00 -39.15
C SER A 8 32.99 -18.89 -37.74
N ARG A 9 32.17 -19.88 -37.35
CA ARG A 9 31.72 -20.09 -35.97
C ARG A 9 32.72 -21.01 -35.30
N ALA A 10 33.51 -20.47 -34.38
CA ALA A 10 34.34 -21.25 -33.48
C ALA A 10 33.54 -21.62 -32.22
N PRO A 11 33.56 -22.89 -31.76
CA PRO A 11 33.03 -23.28 -30.46
C PRO A 11 34.17 -23.50 -29.47
N THR A 12 34.10 -22.91 -28.27
CA THR A 12 34.91 -23.34 -27.11
C THR A 12 34.22 -22.95 -25.79
N PRO A 13 34.53 -23.64 -24.66
CA PRO A 13 33.54 -24.12 -23.67
C PRO A 13 33.76 -23.56 -22.24
N MET A 14 32.93 -24.04 -21.28
CA MET A 14 33.00 -23.91 -19.80
C MET A 14 32.54 -22.56 -19.23
N ALA A 15 31.82 -22.40 -18.10
CA ALA A 15 31.19 -23.27 -17.10
C ALA A 15 30.16 -22.40 -16.30
N PRO A 16 29.80 -22.68 -15.02
CA PRO A 16 28.45 -23.02 -14.59
C PRO A 16 27.70 -21.91 -13.80
N LEU A 17 26.43 -22.18 -13.52
CA LEU A 17 25.63 -21.62 -12.42
C LEU A 17 25.20 -20.14 -12.52
N ALA A 18 24.15 -19.86 -13.30
CA ALA A 18 23.27 -18.74 -13.01
C ALA A 18 22.14 -19.24 -12.10
N ALA A 19 22.12 -18.70 -10.89
CA ALA A 19 21.33 -19.10 -9.75
C ALA A 19 19.84 -19.33 -10.06
N ALA A 20 19.30 -20.41 -9.46
CA ALA A 20 17.88 -20.56 -9.21
C ALA A 20 17.32 -19.26 -8.58
N PRO A 21 16.08 -18.86 -8.92
CA PRO A 21 15.44 -17.74 -8.24
C PRO A 21 15.42 -18.06 -6.75
N LYS A 22 16.13 -17.23 -5.97
CA LYS A 22 16.15 -17.32 -4.52
C LYS A 22 14.69 -17.34 -4.05
N PRO A 23 14.27 -18.33 -3.22
CA PRO A 23 12.92 -18.35 -2.70
C PRO A 23 12.67 -17.01 -2.00
N PRO A 24 11.48 -16.41 -2.19
CA PRO A 24 11.16 -15.15 -1.54
C PRO A 24 11.39 -15.30 -0.04
N ASP A 25 12.14 -14.36 0.53
CA ASP A 25 12.36 -14.27 1.96
C ASP A 25 10.99 -14.07 2.62
N ALA A 26 10.36 -15.16 3.05
CA ALA A 26 8.97 -15.18 3.55
C ALA A 26 8.71 -14.20 4.70
N LYS A 27 9.78 -13.76 5.39
CA LYS A 27 9.71 -12.75 6.45
C LYS A 27 9.63 -11.31 5.94
N ALA A 28 10.30 -11.00 4.83
CA ALA A 28 10.25 -9.66 4.22
C ALA A 28 8.89 -9.41 3.56
N ASP A 29 8.29 -10.45 2.99
CA ASP A 29 6.92 -10.38 2.47
C ASP A 29 5.91 -10.20 3.61
N ASP A 30 6.10 -10.87 4.75
CA ASP A 30 5.19 -10.77 5.91
C ASP A 30 5.18 -9.37 6.54
N GLU A 31 6.33 -8.70 6.63
CA GLU A 31 6.44 -7.32 7.12
C GLU A 31 5.75 -6.32 6.18
N LYS A 32 5.91 -6.51 4.87
CA LYS A 32 5.24 -5.69 3.86
C LYS A 32 3.72 -5.94 3.84
N LEU A 33 3.29 -7.19 4.03
CA LEU A 33 1.88 -7.54 4.16
C LEU A 33 1.27 -6.94 5.43
N ARG A 34 2.01 -6.94 6.55
CA ARG A 34 1.60 -6.29 7.79
C ARG A 34 1.40 -4.78 7.59
N SER A 35 2.39 -4.10 7.00
CA SER A 35 2.31 -2.65 6.74
C SER A 35 1.14 -2.29 5.81
N THR A 36 0.95 -3.01 4.71
CA THR A 36 -0.16 -2.75 3.78
C THR A 36 -1.54 -3.05 4.39
N PHE A 37 -1.64 -4.09 5.22
CA PHE A 37 -2.86 -4.40 5.95
C PHE A 37 -3.19 -3.30 6.97
N GLN A 38 -2.18 -2.82 7.69
CA GLN A 38 -2.34 -1.72 8.64
C GLN A 38 -2.82 -0.43 7.95
N ASP A 39 -2.20 -0.05 6.83
CA ASP A 39 -2.59 1.13 6.06
C ASP A 39 -4.05 1.01 5.58
N PHE A 40 -4.42 -0.15 5.04
CA PHE A 40 -5.77 -0.39 4.50
C PHE A 40 -6.86 -0.34 5.57
N VAL A 41 -6.65 -1.05 6.69
CA VAL A 41 -7.64 -1.11 7.78
C VAL A 41 -7.75 0.25 8.46
N GLY A 42 -6.63 0.91 8.72
CA GLY A 42 -6.64 2.24 9.32
C GLY A 42 -7.33 3.27 8.42
N GLN A 43 -6.98 3.35 7.14
CA GLN A 43 -7.63 4.30 6.22
C GLN A 43 -9.14 4.08 6.10
N THR A 44 -9.58 2.82 6.02
CA THR A 44 -11.01 2.49 5.88
C THR A 44 -11.79 2.79 7.15
N LEU A 45 -11.24 2.38 8.31
CA LEU A 45 -11.90 2.56 9.61
C LEU A 45 -11.96 4.04 10.01
N PHE A 46 -10.86 4.77 9.85
CA PHE A 46 -10.84 6.20 10.16
C PHE A 46 -11.64 7.01 9.15
N GLY A 47 -11.65 6.62 7.87
CA GLY A 47 -12.48 7.26 6.84
C GLY A 47 -13.98 7.22 7.17
N GLU A 48 -14.52 6.05 7.52
CA GLU A 48 -15.94 5.94 7.88
C GLU A 48 -16.27 6.63 9.21
N THR A 49 -15.34 6.59 10.18
CA THR A 49 -15.51 7.27 11.47
C THR A 49 -15.57 8.79 11.29
N LEU A 50 -14.63 9.38 10.54
CA LEU A 50 -14.63 10.82 10.24
C LEU A 50 -15.89 11.24 9.47
N LYS A 51 -16.31 10.43 8.51
CA LYS A 51 -17.55 10.66 7.75
C LYS A 51 -18.79 10.60 8.63
N SER A 52 -18.85 9.66 9.57
CA SER A 52 -19.92 9.56 10.58
C SER A 52 -19.97 10.81 11.47
N MET A 53 -18.82 11.24 12.01
CA MET A 53 -18.71 12.45 12.82
C MET A 53 -19.12 13.72 12.08
N ARG A 54 -18.89 13.80 10.76
CA ARG A 54 -19.32 14.94 9.95
C ARG A 54 -20.82 14.94 9.70
N LYS A 55 -21.45 13.76 9.55
CA LYS A 55 -22.92 13.65 9.37
C LYS A 55 -23.70 14.11 10.60
N THR A 56 -23.13 14.01 11.80
CA THR A 56 -23.78 14.50 13.03
C THR A 56 -23.70 16.02 13.17
N GLN A 57 -22.81 16.69 12.45
CA GLN A 57 -22.72 18.15 12.40
C GLN A 57 -23.60 18.69 11.26
N HIS A 58 -24.73 19.30 11.60
CA HIS A 58 -25.61 19.93 10.62
C HIS A 58 -25.01 21.23 10.08
N LYS A 59 -25.24 21.51 8.79
CA LYS A 59 -24.80 22.76 8.14
C LYS A 59 -25.38 23.98 8.89
N PRO A 60 -24.55 24.90 9.42
CA PRO A 60 -25.05 26.03 10.22
C PRO A 60 -25.63 27.15 9.35
N ALA A 61 -26.93 27.41 9.40
CA ALA A 61 -27.74 28.19 8.44
C ALA A 61 -27.22 29.56 7.92
N TYR A 62 -26.13 30.11 8.47
CA TYR A 62 -25.57 31.41 8.12
C TYR A 62 -24.07 31.41 7.78
N PHE A 63 -23.30 30.36 8.09
CA PHE A 63 -21.86 30.31 7.85
C PHE A 63 -21.46 28.99 7.18
N HIS A 64 -21.73 28.90 5.87
CA HIS A 64 -21.25 27.80 5.04
C HIS A 64 -20.35 28.38 3.94
N GLY A 65 -19.15 27.83 3.77
CA GLY A 65 -18.23 28.14 2.69
C GLY A 65 -18.63 27.57 1.32
N GLY A 66 -19.92 27.20 1.15
CA GLY A 66 -20.48 26.72 -0.10
C GLY A 66 -19.80 25.44 -0.64
N ARG A 67 -19.72 25.31 -1.98
CA ARG A 67 -19.12 24.13 -2.63
C ARG A 67 -17.60 24.03 -2.43
N ALA A 68 -16.92 25.16 -2.20
CA ALA A 68 -15.49 25.15 -1.93
C ALA A 68 -15.20 24.43 -0.61
N GLU A 69 -15.96 24.75 0.45
CA GLU A 69 -15.86 24.05 1.72
C GLU A 69 -16.09 22.54 1.55
N GLU A 70 -17.09 22.10 0.79
CA GLU A 70 -17.37 20.68 0.59
C GLU A 70 -16.19 19.92 -0.03
N ILE A 71 -15.52 20.52 -1.02
CA ILE A 71 -14.36 19.91 -1.69
C ILE A 71 -13.15 19.87 -0.75
N PHE A 72 -12.86 20.98 -0.07
CA PHE A 72 -11.73 21.04 0.88
C PHE A 72 -11.96 20.13 2.09
N GLN A 73 -13.21 19.95 2.52
CA GLN A 73 -13.57 19.02 3.58
C GLN A 73 -13.27 17.57 3.20
N GLN A 74 -13.60 17.14 1.98
CA GLN A 74 -13.29 15.79 1.51
C GLN A 74 -11.78 15.53 1.44
N GLN A 75 -11.01 16.51 0.97
CA GLN A 75 -9.55 16.40 0.91
C GLN A 75 -8.92 16.38 2.30
N LEU A 76 -9.44 17.20 3.22
CA LEU A 76 -8.99 17.22 4.61
C LEU A 76 -9.28 15.87 5.29
N ASP A 77 -10.46 15.30 5.08
CA ASP A 77 -10.84 14.01 5.65
C ASP A 77 -9.91 12.89 5.15
N GLN A 78 -9.52 12.92 3.88
CA GLN A 78 -8.56 11.96 3.32
C GLN A 78 -7.18 12.07 3.99
N VAL A 79 -6.62 13.28 4.10
CA VAL A 79 -5.31 13.50 4.73
C VAL A 79 -5.35 13.16 6.23
N LEU A 80 -6.48 13.45 6.89
CA LEU A 80 -6.65 13.16 8.31
C LEU A 80 -6.76 11.65 8.55
N ALA A 81 -7.52 10.93 7.72
CA ALA A 81 -7.61 9.48 7.77
C ALA A 81 -6.24 8.82 7.56
N GLU A 82 -5.44 9.31 6.62
CA GLU A 82 -4.07 8.83 6.38
C GLU A 82 -3.15 9.06 7.57
N LYS A 83 -3.18 10.25 8.18
CA LYS A 83 -2.35 10.57 9.34
C LYS A 83 -2.76 9.79 10.59
N LEU A 84 -4.07 9.64 10.83
CA LEU A 84 -4.60 8.85 11.94
C LEU A 84 -4.30 7.36 11.75
N SER A 85 -4.46 6.85 10.52
CA SER A 85 -4.08 5.49 10.15
C SER A 85 -2.62 5.22 10.50
N ARG A 86 -1.68 6.05 10.03
CA ARG A 86 -0.25 5.89 10.33
C ARG A 86 0.07 5.99 11.83
N ALA A 87 -0.60 6.87 12.56
CA ALA A 87 -0.35 7.07 13.99
C ALA A 87 -0.93 5.95 14.88
N SER A 88 -2.00 5.28 14.44
CA SER A 88 -2.74 4.28 15.23
C SER A 88 -2.70 2.86 14.63
N ALA A 89 -2.03 2.69 13.49
CA ALA A 89 -1.83 1.42 12.79
C ALA A 89 -1.30 0.32 13.71
N ASP A 90 -0.32 0.64 14.54
CA ASP A 90 0.31 -0.34 15.44
C ASP A 90 -0.64 -0.83 16.55
N GLN A 91 -1.51 0.05 17.06
CA GLN A 91 -2.43 -0.25 18.17
C GLN A 91 -3.66 -1.03 17.70
N LEU A 92 -4.19 -0.69 16.52
CA LEU A 92 -5.45 -1.26 16.02
C LEU A 92 -5.23 -2.42 15.06
N ALA A 93 -4.31 -2.27 14.11
CA ALA A 93 -4.15 -3.25 13.04
C ALA A 93 -3.07 -4.31 13.34
N GLY A 94 -2.16 -4.06 14.29
CA GLY A 94 -1.25 -5.08 14.83
C GLY A 94 -1.97 -6.33 15.33
N PRO A 95 -2.92 -6.21 16.28
CA PRO A 95 -3.70 -7.34 16.79
C PRO A 95 -4.60 -7.99 15.73
N MET A 96 -5.18 -7.21 14.82
CA MET A 96 -6.03 -7.76 13.75
C MET A 96 -5.26 -8.58 12.72
N PHE A 97 -4.02 -8.18 12.40
CA PHE A 97 -3.14 -8.94 11.53
C PHE A 97 -2.73 -10.28 12.17
N GLU A 98 -2.46 -10.29 13.47
CA GLU A 98 -2.14 -11.52 14.21
C GLU A 98 -3.32 -12.50 14.23
N LEU A 99 -4.55 -12.01 14.42
CA LEU A 99 -5.75 -12.85 14.30
C LEU A 99 -5.97 -13.37 12.87
N PHE A 100 -5.75 -12.54 11.85
CA PHE A 100 -5.89 -12.95 10.45
C PHE A 100 -4.89 -14.03 10.04
N THR A 101 -3.65 -13.92 10.50
CA THR A 101 -2.59 -14.91 10.22
C THR A 101 -2.76 -16.20 11.01
N LEU A 102 -3.29 -16.14 12.25
CA LEU A 102 -3.66 -17.31 13.04
C LEU A 102 -4.79 -18.12 12.40
N ASN A 103 -5.77 -17.48 11.78
CA ASN A 103 -6.89 -18.15 11.10
C ASN A 103 -6.51 -18.76 9.73
N ARG A 104 -5.29 -18.52 9.23
CA ARG A 104 -4.79 -19.08 7.94
C ARG A 104 -3.92 -20.33 8.11
N LYS A 105 -3.65 -20.77 9.34
CA LYS A 105 -2.97 -22.04 9.66
C LYS A 105 -4.00 -23.08 10.06
#